data_AF-A0A2X2K0E5-F1
#
_entry.id   AF-A0A2X2K0E5-F1
#
_cell.length_a   1.000
_cell.length_b   1.000
_cell.length_c   1.000
_cell.angle_alpha   90.00
_cell.angle_beta   90.00
_cell.angle_gamma   90.00
#
_symmetry.space_group_name_H-M   'P 1'
#
loop_
_entity.id
_entity.type
_entity.pdbx_description
1 polymer ?
#
loop_
_entity_poly.entity_id
_entity_poly.type
_entity_poly.pdbx_seq_one_letter_code
_entity_poly.pdbx_strand_id
1 'polypeptide(L)'
;MLAIEFGWFLTEMGRQPWIVRGYMRVAEAATQAGGITFVTILFGILYTILMYTCAYVLIRMFKNKPAYEDVNRLAKKQGGEIEK
;
A
#
# COMPACT_ATOMS: atom_id res chain seq x y z
N MET A 1 5.81 9.49 -3.22
CA MET A 1 4.68 9.08 -2.36
C MET A 1 3.80 10.26 -1.98
N LEU A 2 4.32 11.28 -1.29
CA LEU A 2 3.51 12.36 -0.71
C LEU A 2 2.62 13.12 -1.72
N ALA A 3 3.15 13.46 -2.90
CA ALA A 3 2.35 14.16 -3.92
C ALA A 3 1.13 13.34 -4.39
N ILE A 4 1.23 12.02 -4.40
CA ILE A 4 0.14 11.12 -4.80
C ILE A 4 -0.93 11.10 -3.71
N GLU A 5 -0.52 10.95 -2.45
CA GLU A 5 -1.43 10.99 -1.30
C GLU A 5 -2.17 12.33 -1.24
N PHE A 6 -1.46 13.45 -1.35
CA PHE A 6 -2.07 14.78 -1.32
C PHE A 6 -3.00 15.04 -2.52
N GLY A 7 -2.69 14.51 -3.71
CA GLY A 7 -3.59 14.58 -4.86
C GLY A 7 -4.92 13.87 -4.61
N TRP A 8 -4.87 12.70 -3.98
CA TRP A 8 -6.07 11.97 -3.54
C TRP A 8 -6.84 12.72 -2.47
N PHE A 9 -6.16 13.25 -1.44
CA PHE A 9 -6.80 14.08 -0.42
C PHE A 9 -7.53 15.28 -1.01
N LEU A 10 -6.89 16.02 -1.93
CA LEU A 10 -7.51 17.16 -2.59
C LEU A 10 -8.79 16.76 -3.33
N THR A 11 -8.75 15.64 -4.06
CA THR A 11 -9.88 15.15 -4.85
C THR A 11 -11.04 14.69 -3.97
N GLU A 12 -10.75 13.93 -2.90
CA GLU A 12 -11.78 13.40 -1.99
C GLU A 12 -12.36 14.47 -1.07
N MET A 13 -11.53 15.35 -0.52
CA MET A 13 -11.99 16.45 0.33
C MET A 13 -12.72 17.52 -0.48
N GLY A 14 -12.30 17.79 -1.72
CA GLY A 14 -12.99 18.74 -2.62
C GLY A 14 -14.39 18.28 -3.03
N ARG A 15 -14.71 17.00 -2.90
CA ARG A 15 -16.02 16.42 -3.20
C ARG A 15 -17.00 16.49 -2.02
N GLN A 16 -16.51 16.63 -0.79
CA GLN A 16 -17.35 16.88 0.39
C GLN A 16 -18.15 18.19 0.18
N PRO A 17 -19.46 18.26 0.54
CA PRO A 17 -20.25 17.35 1.38
C PRO A 17 -21.10 16.31 0.61
N TRP A 18 -20.92 16.18 -0.71
CA TRP A 18 -21.80 15.39 -1.57
C TRP A 18 -21.13 14.10 -2.01
N ILE A 19 -21.85 12.97 -1.95
CA ILE A 19 -21.38 11.74 -2.61
C ILE A 19 -21.71 11.83 -4.08
N VAL A 20 -23.00 12.07 -4.38
CA VAL A 20 -23.54 12.38 -5.70
C VAL A 20 -24.35 13.68 -5.56
N ARG A 21 -23.93 14.73 -6.27
CA ARG A 21 -24.59 16.03 -6.18
C ARG A 21 -26.06 15.91 -6.59
N GLY A 22 -26.95 16.49 -5.79
CA GLY A 22 -28.40 16.49 -6.04
C GLY A 22 -29.13 15.21 -5.63
N TYR A 23 -28.41 14.17 -5.19
CA TYR A 23 -29.04 12.89 -4.80
C TYR A 23 -28.74 12.49 -3.35
N MET A 24 -27.48 12.52 -2.90
CA MET A 24 -27.13 12.00 -1.57
C MET A 24 -25.92 12.72 -0.95
N ARG A 25 -26.06 13.09 0.33
CA ARG A 25 -24.98 13.68 1.13
C ARG A 25 -24.18 12.61 1.86
N VAL A 26 -22.92 12.92 2.16
CA VAL A 26 -22.03 12.03 2.92
C VAL A 26 -22.60 11.70 4.30
N ALA A 27 -23.24 12.67 4.95
CA ALA A 27 -23.85 12.49 6.27
C ALA A 27 -25.03 11.51 6.28
N GLU A 28 -25.75 11.37 5.16
CA GLU A 28 -26.90 10.47 5.04
C GLU A 28 -26.48 9.03 4.75
N ALA A 29 -25.28 8.84 4.18
CA ALA A 29 -24.73 7.53 3.87
C ALA A 29 -24.01 6.88 5.06
N ALA A 30 -23.80 7.60 6.16
CA ALA A 30 -23.11 7.09 7.34
C ALA A 30 -24.03 6.15 8.13
N THR A 31 -23.79 4.84 8.04
CA THR A 31 -24.53 3.84 8.82
C THR A 31 -24.16 3.95 10.30
N GLN A 32 -25.16 4.08 11.17
CA GLN A 32 -24.99 3.99 12.62
C GLN A 32 -24.88 2.52 13.08
N ALA A 33 -23.84 1.82 12.64
CA ALA A 33 -23.55 0.48 13.13
C ALA A 33 -22.69 0.59 14.40
N GLY A 34 -23.19 0.04 15.51
CA GLY A 34 -22.40 -0.08 16.73
C GLY A 34 -21.17 -0.95 16.48
N GLY A 35 -19.97 -0.44 16.78
CA GLY A 35 -18.71 -1.20 16.67
C GLY A 35 -17.76 -0.78 15.54
N ILE A 36 -18.12 0.20 14.70
CA ILE A 36 -17.22 0.72 13.65
C ILE A 36 -15.87 1.16 14.23
N THR A 37 -15.87 1.87 15.37
CA THR A 37 -14.64 2.31 16.04
C THR A 37 -13.70 1.16 16.38
N PHE A 38 -14.24 0.04 16.87
CA PHE A 38 -13.43 -1.14 17.21
C PHE A 38 -12.80 -1.75 15.95
N VAL A 39 -13.60 -1.91 14.89
CA VAL A 39 -13.14 -2.44 13.60
C VAL A 39 -12.09 -1.51 12.99
N THR A 40 -12.30 -0.19 12.99
CA THR A 40 -11.34 0.79 12.48
C THR A 40 -10.00 0.71 13.23
N ILE A 41 -10.02 0.61 14.56
CA ILE A 41 -8.78 0.48 15.35
C ILE A 41 -8.08 -0.84 15.04
N LEU A 42 -8.84 -1.95 14.97
CA LEU A 42 -8.28 -3.27 14.63
C LEU A 42 -7.58 -3.26 13.27
N PHE A 43 -8.23 -2.71 12.24
CA PHE A 43 -7.62 -2.57 10.91
C PHE A 43 -6.43 -1.60 10.91
N GLY A 44 -6.50 -0.50 11.67
CA GLY A 44 -5.39 0.44 11.83
C GLY A 44 -4.14 -0.23 12.42
N ILE A 45 -4.30 -1.05 13.46
CA ILE A 45 -3.20 -1.83 14.06
C ILE A 45 -2.66 -2.84 13.04
N LEU A 46 -3.55 -3.58 12.38
CA LEU A 46 -3.17 -4.58 11.37
C LEU A 46 -2.32 -3.96 10.25
N TYR A 47 -2.75 -2.83 9.68
CA TYR A 47 -2.00 -2.16 8.63
C TYR A 47 -0.69 -1.55 9.11
N THR A 48 -0.63 -1.09 10.36
CA THR A 48 0.64 -0.62 10.96
C THR A 48 1.66 -1.75 11.08
N ILE A 49 1.23 -2.93 11.55
CA ILE A 49 2.10 -4.13 11.62
C ILE A 49 2.54 -4.55 10.22
N LEU A 50 1.64 -4.54 9.24
CA LEU A 50 1.96 -4.89 7.86
C LEU A 50 2.97 -3.91 7.26
N MET A 51 2.78 -2.60 7.46
CA MET A 51 3.72 -1.58 7.02
C MET A 51 5.12 -1.82 7.61
N TYR A 52 5.21 -2.07 8.92
CA TYR A 52 6.48 -2.29 9.60
C TYR A 52 7.17 -3.57 9.12
N THR A 53 6.44 -4.69 9.03
CA THR A 53 7.01 -5.97 8.59
C THR A 53 7.44 -5.92 7.12
N CYS A 54 6.63 -5.33 6.24
CA CYS A 54 6.97 -5.13 4.83
C CYS A 54 8.23 -4.27 4.67
N ALA A 55 8.29 -3.11 5.34
CA ALA A 55 9.47 -2.24 5.31
C ALA A 55 10.71 -2.94 5.86
N TYR A 56 10.58 -3.65 6.99
CA TYR A 56 11.68 -4.41 7.59
C TYR A 56 12.21 -5.49 6.65
N VAL A 57 11.32 -6.28 6.03
CA VAL A 57 11.70 -7.34 5.10
C VAL A 57 12.40 -6.77 3.87
N LEU A 58 11.85 -5.72 3.26
CA LEU A 58 12.44 -5.06 2.10
C LEU A 58 13.82 -4.48 2.42
N ILE A 59 13.95 -3.75 3.52
CA ILE A 59 15.24 -3.20 3.96
C ILE A 59 16.23 -4.34 4.21
N ARG A 60 15.83 -5.40 4.93
CA ARG A 60 16.70 -6.55 5.21
C ARG A 60 17.14 -7.28 3.93
N MET A 61 16.24 -7.43 2.96
CA MET A 61 16.52 -8.11 1.70
C MET A 61 17.56 -7.34 0.87
N PHE A 62 17.43 -6.01 0.76
CA PHE A 62 18.33 -5.19 -0.04
C PHE A 62 19.61 -4.77 0.68
N LYS A 63 19.67 -4.82 2.02
CA LYS A 63 20.84 -4.37 2.80
C LYS A 63 22.11 -5.19 2.56
N ASN A 64 22.00 -6.50 2.32
CA ASN A 64 23.17 -7.40 2.20
C ASN A 64 23.26 -8.09 0.82
N LYS A 65 22.27 -7.85 -0.04
CA LYS A 65 21.97 -8.40 -1.37
C LYS A 65 22.07 -7.42 -2.54
N PRO A 66 23.22 -7.06 -3.16
CA PRO A 66 23.14 -6.23 -4.36
C PRO A 66 22.40 -7.01 -5.46
N ALA A 67 21.31 -6.45 -5.98
CA ALA A 67 20.47 -7.11 -6.99
C ALA A 67 21.26 -7.53 -8.26
N TYR A 68 22.41 -6.91 -8.50
CA TYR A 68 23.32 -7.28 -9.59
C TYR A 68 23.93 -8.69 -9.45
N GLU A 69 24.12 -9.19 -8.22
CA GLU A 69 24.66 -10.54 -8.01
C GLU A 69 23.67 -11.63 -8.42
N ASP A 70 22.37 -11.44 -8.19
CA ASP A 70 21.35 -12.39 -8.60
C ASP A 70 21.18 -12.41 -10.12
N VAL A 71 21.19 -11.25 -10.79
CA VAL A 71 21.14 -11.20 -12.27
C VAL A 71 22.39 -11.80 -12.90
N ASN A 72 23.58 -11.57 -12.35
CA ASN A 72 24.82 -12.20 -12.84
C ASN A 72 24.82 -13.71 -12.61
N ARG A 73 24.30 -14.17 -11.48
CA ARG A 73 24.17 -15.60 -11.19
C ARG A 73 23.23 -16.29 -12.18
N LEU A 74 22.11 -15.65 -12.54
CA LEU A 74 21.17 -16.15 -13.54
C LEU A 74 21.78 -16.13 -14.95
N ALA A 75 22.45 -15.04 -15.33
CA ALA A 75 23.13 -14.93 -16.62
C ALA A 75 24.24 -15.99 -16.78
N LYS A 76 25.02 -16.24 -15.72
CA LYS A 76 26.08 -17.26 -15.71
C LYS A 76 25.51 -18.68 -15.80
N LYS A 77 24.32 -18.93 -15.22
CA LYS A 77 23.63 -20.22 -15.30
C LYS A 77 23.08 -20.48 -16.71
N GLN A 78 22.52 -19.47 -17.37
CA GLN A 78 22.05 -19.57 -18.76
C GLN A 78 23.20 -19.73 -19.75
N GLY A 79 24.32 -19.00 -19.59
CA GLY A 79 25.50 -19.15 -20.43
C GLY A 79 26.12 -20.56 -20.34
N GLY A 80 26.13 -21.16 -19.15
CA GLY A 80 26.64 -22.53 -18.95
C GLY A 80 25.71 -23.65 -19.43
N GLU A 81 24.45 -23.37 -19.72
CA GLU A 81 23.52 -24.32 -20.37
C GLU A 81 23.61 -24.27 -21.91
N ILE A 82 24.09 -23.17 -22.49
CA ILE A 82 24.27 -23.03 -23.95
C ILE A 82 25.62 -23.57 -24.43
N GLU A 83 26.61 -23.68 -23.53
CA GLU A 83 27.96 -24.19 -23.83
C GLU A 83 28.09 -25.73 -23.71
N LYS A 84 27.04 -26.43 -23.23
CA LYS A 84 26.99 -27.91 -23.16
C LYS A 84 26.16 -28.48 -24.30
#